data_AF-A0A3B3YXV3-F1
#
_entry.id   AF-A0A3B3YXV3-F1
#
_cell.length_a   1.000
_cell.length_b   1.000
_cell.length_c   1.000
_cell.angle_alpha   90.00
_cell.angle_beta   90.00
_cell.angle_gamma   90.00
#
_symmetry.space_group_name_H-M   'P 1'
#
loop_
_entity.id
_entity.type
_entity.pdbx_description
1 polymer ?
#
loop_
_entity_poly.entity_id
_entity_poly.type
_entity_poly.pdbx_seq_one_letter_code
_entity_poly.pdbx_strand_id
1 'polypeptide(L)'
;MARMDQVITNIVDIFMEYADDGGKKCQLNKEELKKLFEQEIQSPDLKDKISAGDIEEAMEMLDKNHDGEVNFREFCRCVTELAKCYYHKKTGRGGRRGRGRSQEGEEGEG
;
A
#
# COMPACT_ATOMS: atom_id res chain seq x y z
N MET A 1 13.56 -21.85 -7.76
CA MET A 1 12.13 -21.95 -7.40
C MET A 1 11.28 -21.56 -8.58
N ALA A 2 10.04 -22.07 -8.68
CA ALA A 2 9.09 -21.50 -9.62
C ALA A 2 8.75 -20.06 -9.20
N ARG A 3 8.38 -19.21 -10.15
CA ARG A 3 8.11 -17.79 -9.87
C ARG A 3 6.99 -17.59 -8.85
N MET A 4 5.98 -18.46 -8.85
CA MET A 4 4.89 -18.39 -7.88
C MET A 4 5.36 -18.78 -6.48
N ASP A 5 6.17 -19.84 -6.35
CA ASP A 5 6.76 -20.25 -5.07
C ASP A 5 7.54 -19.09 -4.45
N GLN A 6 8.37 -18.42 -5.27
CA GLN A 6 9.16 -17.29 -4.81
C GLN A 6 8.29 -16.10 -4.35
N VAL A 7 7.17 -15.82 -5.04
CA VAL A 7 6.25 -14.76 -4.59
C VAL A 7 5.63 -15.13 -3.25
N ILE A 8 5.20 -16.37 -3.07
CA ILE A 8 4.58 -16.84 -1.83
C ILE A 8 5.59 -16.78 -0.67
N THR A 9 6.81 -17.29 -0.87
CA THR A 9 7.85 -17.26 0.17
C THR A 9 8.24 -15.83 0.52
N ASN A 10 8.41 -14.95 -0.48
CA ASN A 10 8.78 -13.56 -0.21
C ASN A 10 7.71 -12.80 0.59
N ILE A 11 6.42 -13.01 0.30
CA ILE A 11 5.34 -12.37 1.09
C ILE A 11 5.40 -12.79 2.56
N VAL A 12 5.69 -14.08 2.81
CA VAL A 12 5.81 -14.64 4.14
C VAL A 12 7.06 -14.12 4.86
N ASP A 13 8.20 -14.12 4.18
CA ASP A 13 9.49 -13.69 4.75
C ASP A 13 9.47 -12.21 5.10
N ILE A 14 8.96 -11.35 4.21
CA ILE A 14 8.77 -9.92 4.48
C ILE A 14 7.88 -9.75 5.72
N PHE A 15 6.72 -10.40 5.78
CA PHE A 15 5.85 -10.23 6.95
C PHE A 15 6.55 -10.62 8.25
N MET A 16 7.25 -11.76 8.26
CA MET A 16 7.95 -12.23 9.46
C MET A 16 9.11 -11.31 9.86
N GLU A 17 9.82 -10.72 8.90
CA GLU A 17 10.93 -9.81 9.15
C GLU A 17 10.49 -8.54 9.88
N TYR A 18 9.35 -7.95 9.48
CA TYR A 18 8.85 -6.71 10.10
C TYR A 18 7.94 -6.94 11.31
N ALA A 19 7.34 -8.14 11.47
CA ALA A 19 6.43 -8.47 12.58
C ALA A 19 7.12 -9.10 13.81
N ASP A 20 8.43 -8.88 13.97
CA ASP A 20 9.26 -9.48 15.03
C ASP A 20 9.89 -8.43 15.98
N ASP A 21 9.63 -7.12 15.81
CA ASP A 21 10.37 -6.06 16.52
C ASP A 21 9.69 -5.55 17.81
N GLY A 22 8.42 -5.91 18.09
CA GLY A 22 7.61 -5.19 19.10
C GLY A 22 6.89 -5.98 20.21
N GLY A 23 6.92 -7.33 20.22
CA GLY A 23 6.47 -8.12 21.39
C GLY A 23 5.23 -9.00 21.23
N LYS A 24 4.38 -8.81 20.20
CA LYS A 24 3.43 -9.84 19.76
C LYS A 24 3.92 -10.44 18.46
N LYS A 25 4.56 -11.61 18.57
CA LYS A 25 4.95 -12.40 17.40
C LYS A 25 3.72 -12.58 16.51
N CYS A 26 3.87 -12.29 15.21
CA CYS A 26 2.87 -12.49 14.15
C CYS A 26 1.88 -11.33 13.87
N GLN A 27 2.11 -10.11 14.38
CA GLN A 27 1.34 -8.93 13.98
C GLN A 27 2.27 -7.74 13.74
N LEU A 28 1.90 -6.87 12.79
CA LEU A 28 2.58 -5.61 12.52
C LEU A 28 1.85 -4.50 13.27
N ASN A 29 2.57 -3.76 14.10
CA ASN A 29 2.07 -2.49 14.60
C ASN A 29 2.20 -1.38 13.53
N LYS A 30 1.66 -0.20 13.82
CA LYS A 30 1.67 0.95 12.90
C LYS A 30 3.08 1.37 12.46
N GLU A 31 4.06 1.32 13.35
CA GLU A 31 5.45 1.72 13.05
C GLU A 31 6.15 0.66 12.17
N GLU A 32 5.93 -0.61 12.47
CA GLU A 32 6.45 -1.74 11.67
C GLU A 32 5.85 -1.75 10.26
N LEU A 33 4.53 -1.53 10.14
CA LEU A 33 3.84 -1.45 8.85
C LEU A 33 4.37 -0.26 8.02
N LYS A 34 4.60 0.89 8.66
CA LYS A 34 5.21 2.05 8.01
C LYS A 34 6.59 1.73 7.46
N LYS A 35 7.45 1.12 8.29
CA LYS A 35 8.81 0.74 7.90
C LYS A 35 8.79 -0.24 6.73
N LEU A 36 7.90 -1.23 6.75
CA LEU A 36 7.71 -2.19 5.66
C LEU A 36 7.40 -1.47 4.35
N PHE A 37 6.42 -0.57 4.33
CA PHE A 37 6.07 0.14 3.10
C PHE A 37 7.16 1.07 2.59
N GLU A 38 7.88 1.76 3.48
CA GLU A 38 8.98 2.63 3.08
C GLU A 38 10.15 1.86 2.45
N GLN A 39 10.43 0.64 2.93
CA GLN A 39 11.58 -0.17 2.52
C GLN A 39 11.28 -1.08 1.32
N GLU A 40 10.14 -1.79 1.35
CA GLU A 40 9.78 -2.78 0.32
C GLU A 40 9.13 -2.15 -0.92
N ILE A 41 8.43 -1.02 -0.75
CA ILE A 41 7.70 -0.37 -1.85
C ILE A 41 8.54 0.76 -2.42
N GLN A 42 9.43 0.41 -3.33
CA GLN A 42 10.32 1.39 -3.99
C GLN A 42 9.76 1.97 -5.29
N SER A 43 8.74 1.33 -5.87
CA SER A 43 8.12 1.78 -7.12
C SER A 43 7.38 3.10 -6.91
N PRO A 44 7.68 4.17 -7.69
CA PRO A 44 6.96 5.44 -7.60
C PRO A 44 5.45 5.29 -7.75
N ASP A 45 5.02 4.40 -8.65
CA ASP A 45 3.60 4.11 -8.91
C ASP A 45 2.85 3.51 -7.71
N LEU A 46 3.57 2.78 -6.86
CA LEU A 46 3.03 2.17 -5.65
C LEU A 46 3.21 3.11 -4.44
N LYS A 47 4.30 3.89 -4.38
CA LYS A 47 4.53 4.92 -3.35
C LYS A 47 3.46 6.01 -3.37
N ASP A 48 3.04 6.45 -4.56
CA ASP A 48 1.98 7.46 -4.70
C ASP A 48 0.63 7.03 -4.11
N LYS A 49 0.43 5.72 -3.87
CA LYS A 49 -0.76 5.17 -3.21
C LYS A 49 -0.61 4.98 -1.70
N ILE A 50 0.60 5.15 -1.19
CA ILE A 50 1.00 4.85 0.18
C ILE A 50 1.83 6.03 0.68
N SER A 51 1.26 7.23 0.60
CA SER A 51 1.89 8.43 1.18
C SER A 51 1.72 8.45 2.70
N ALA A 52 2.47 9.27 3.42
CA ALA A 52 2.47 9.30 4.89
C ALA A 52 1.09 9.65 5.52
N GLY A 53 0.22 10.37 4.81
CA GLY A 53 -1.18 10.57 5.22
C GLY A 53 -2.05 9.33 5.00
N ASP A 54 -1.65 8.46 4.07
CA ASP A 54 -2.31 7.20 3.75
C ASP A 54 -1.90 6.07 4.69
N ILE A 55 -0.87 6.21 5.54
CA ILE A 55 -0.48 5.09 6.43
C ILE A 55 -1.47 4.93 7.57
N GLU A 56 -2.00 6.02 8.12
CA GLU A 56 -3.11 5.97 9.09
C GLU A 56 -4.38 5.42 8.42
N GLU A 57 -4.74 5.95 7.25
CA GLU A 57 -5.89 5.46 6.48
C GLU A 57 -5.68 3.99 6.04
N ALA A 58 -4.47 3.59 5.68
CA ALA A 58 -4.12 2.22 5.33
C ALA A 58 -4.20 1.33 6.56
N MET A 59 -3.72 1.77 7.72
CA MET A 59 -3.88 1.03 8.96
C MET A 59 -5.38 0.81 9.24
N GLU A 60 -6.20 1.85 9.20
CA GLU A 60 -7.67 1.74 9.36
C GLU A 60 -8.34 0.87 8.30
N MET A 61 -7.82 0.86 7.07
CA MET A 61 -8.31 0.01 6.00
C MET A 61 -7.87 -1.46 6.17
N LEU A 62 -6.72 -1.73 6.77
CA LEU A 62 -6.13 -3.06 6.89
C LEU A 62 -6.53 -3.74 8.19
N ASP A 63 -6.49 -3.02 9.30
CA ASP A 63 -6.95 -3.44 10.63
C ASP A 63 -8.49 -3.52 10.64
N LYS A 64 -9.01 -4.68 10.23
CA LYS A 64 -10.46 -4.89 10.04
C LYS A 64 -11.16 -5.31 11.32
N ASN A 65 -10.42 -5.89 12.24
CA ASN A 65 -10.88 -6.19 13.59
C ASN A 65 -10.73 -4.99 14.54
N HIS A 66 -10.10 -3.90 14.09
CA HIS A 66 -9.88 -2.67 14.85
C HIS A 66 -9.12 -2.94 16.16
N ASP A 67 -8.13 -3.83 16.11
CA ASP A 67 -7.29 -4.18 17.26
C ASP A 67 -6.00 -3.33 17.36
N GLY A 68 -5.77 -2.43 16.41
CA GLY A 68 -4.61 -1.55 16.34
C GLY A 68 -3.36 -2.22 15.77
N GLU A 69 -3.47 -3.44 15.27
CA GLU A 69 -2.39 -4.24 14.71
C GLU A 69 -2.82 -4.88 13.38
N VAL A 70 -1.87 -5.35 12.56
CA VAL A 70 -2.15 -5.99 11.27
C VAL A 70 -1.61 -7.41 11.31
N ASN A 71 -2.51 -8.40 11.32
CA ASN A 71 -2.09 -9.80 11.23
C ASN A 71 -1.76 -10.21 9.78
N PHE A 72 -1.22 -11.42 9.61
CA PHE A 72 -0.81 -11.91 8.29
C PHE A 72 -1.95 -11.93 7.25
N ARG A 73 -3.19 -12.20 7.67
CA ARG A 73 -4.35 -12.22 6.76
C ARG A 73 -4.67 -10.83 6.24
N GLU A 74 -4.61 -9.82 7.11
CA GLU A 74 -4.85 -8.43 6.76
C GLU A 74 -3.72 -7.88 5.87
N PHE A 75 -2.47 -8.24 6.18
CA PHE A 75 -1.33 -7.97 5.32
C PHE A 75 -1.50 -8.57 3.92
N CYS A 76 -1.86 -9.85 3.80
CA CYS A 76 -2.13 -10.49 2.51
C CYS A 76 -3.21 -9.75 1.72
N ARG A 77 -4.28 -9.30 2.39
CA ARG A 77 -5.34 -8.51 1.76
C ARG A 77 -4.78 -7.20 1.19
N CYS A 78 -3.92 -6.50 1.92
CA CYS A 78 -3.22 -5.31 1.43
C CYS A 78 -2.49 -5.60 0.11
N VAL A 79 -1.61 -6.59 0.13
CA VAL A 79 -0.77 -6.96 -1.02
C VAL A 79 -1.63 -7.29 -2.24
N THR A 80 -2.74 -8.01 -2.05
CA THR A 80 -3.65 -8.34 -3.15
C THR A 80 -4.39 -7.12 -3.74
N GLU A 81 -4.79 -6.15 -2.92
CA GLU A 81 -5.42 -4.93 -3.41
C GLU A 81 -4.43 -4.03 -4.16
N LEU A 82 -3.18 -3.94 -3.69
CA LEU A 82 -2.09 -3.26 -4.40
C LEU A 82 -1.80 -3.93 -5.75
N ALA A 83 -1.72 -5.26 -5.78
CA ALA A 83 -1.51 -6.03 -7.02
C ALA A 83 -2.67 -5.83 -8.01
N LYS A 84 -3.92 -5.85 -7.53
CA LYS A 84 -5.12 -5.58 -8.34
C LYS A 84 -5.13 -4.16 -8.89
N CYS A 85 -4.77 -3.18 -8.07
CA CYS A 85 -4.58 -1.79 -8.48
C CYS A 85 -3.56 -1.65 -9.61
N TYR A 86 -2.39 -2.28 -9.45
CA TYR A 86 -1.33 -2.29 -10.45
C TYR A 86 -1.78 -2.98 -11.75
N TYR A 87 -2.49 -4.10 -11.64
CA TYR A 87 -3.09 -4.80 -12.78
C TYR A 87 -4.10 -3.92 -13.54
N HIS A 88 -4.97 -3.20 -12.84
CA HIS A 88 -5.94 -2.29 -13.46
C HIS A 88 -5.27 -1.10 -14.17
N LYS A 89 -4.18 -0.57 -13.60
CA LYS A 89 -3.37 0.48 -14.25
C LYS A 89 -2.74 -0.04 -15.54
N LYS A 90 -2.16 -1.25 -15.50
CA LYS A 90 -1.51 -1.88 -16.66
C LYS A 90 -2.50 -2.29 -17.75
N THR A 91 -3.74 -2.62 -17.40
CA THR A 91 -4.77 -3.09 -18.34
C THR A 91 -5.71 -1.98 -18.84
N GLY A 92 -5.46 -0.71 -18.47
CA GLY A 92 -6.19 0.45 -19.02
C GLY A 92 -7.66 0.58 -18.62
N ARG A 93 -8.20 -0.31 -17.78
CA ARG A 93 -9.61 -0.28 -17.35
C ARG A 93 -9.92 0.73 -16.22
N GLY A 94 -8.95 1.56 -15.83
CA GLY A 94 -9.10 2.59 -14.78
C GLY A 94 -9.32 4.03 -15.28
N GLY A 95 -9.58 4.24 -16.57
CA GLY A 95 -9.71 5.58 -17.15
C GLY A 95 -11.12 6.15 -17.04
N ARG A 96 -11.38 6.97 -16.01
CA ARG A 96 -12.16 8.24 -16.01
C ARG A 96 -12.67 8.57 -14.59
N ARG A 97 -11.82 9.16 -13.76
CA ARG A 97 -12.28 10.27 -12.90
C ARG A 97 -11.71 11.53 -13.53
N GLY A 98 -12.56 12.25 -14.25
CA GLY A 98 -12.23 13.53 -14.86
C GLY A 98 -11.77 14.48 -13.77
N ARG A 99 -10.47 14.76 -13.74
CA ARG A 99 -9.89 15.87 -13.00
C ARG A 99 -10.18 17.10 -13.86
N GLY A 100 -11.24 17.83 -13.52
CA GLY A 100 -11.56 19.12 -14.12
C GLY A 100 -10.38 20.06 -13.88
N ARG A 101 -9.58 20.25 -14.92
CA ARG A 101 -8.53 21.27 -15.02
C ARG A 101 -9.23 22.56 -15.45
N SER A 102 -9.35 23.51 -14.54
CA SER A 102 -9.64 24.91 -14.89
C SER A 102 -8.44 25.75 -14.48
N GLN A 103 -7.56 25.92 -15.46
CA GLN A 103 -6.48 26.91 -15.63
C GLN A 103 -6.66 27.26 -17.12
N GLU A 104 -6.72 28.48 -17.65
CA GLU A 104 -6.19 29.83 -17.37
C GLU A 104 -7.15 30.83 -18.07
N GLY A 105 -7.05 32.17 -18.03
CA GLY A 105 -5.95 33.09 -17.73
C GLY A 105 -6.51 34.47 -17.34
N GLU A 106 -5.75 35.26 -16.57
CA GLU A 106 -4.82 36.30 -17.05
C GLU A 106 -5.50 37.52 -17.71
N GLU A 107 -5.58 38.57 -16.90
CA GLU A 107 -5.18 39.97 -17.15
C GLU A 107 -5.53 40.67 -18.49
N GLY A 108 -6.13 41.85 -18.33
CA GLY A 108 -6.18 42.90 -19.33
C GLY A 108 -6.64 44.22 -18.69
N GLU A 109 -5.68 45.04 -18.27
CA GLU A 109 -5.90 46.46 -17.98
C GLU A 109 -6.32 47.20 -19.26
N GLY A 110 -7.27 48.13 -19.11
CA GLY A 110 -7.75 49.04 -20.14
C GLY A 110 -8.86 49.93 -19.60
#